data_AF-A0A8C8ZFL3-F1
#
_entry.id   AF-A0A8C8ZFL3-F1
#
_cell.length_a   1.000
_cell.length_b   1.000
_cell.length_c   1.000
_cell.angle_alpha   90.00
_cell.angle_beta   90.00
_cell.angle_gamma   90.00
#
_symmetry.space_group_name_H-M   'P 1'
#
loop_
_entity.id
_entity.type
_entity.pdbx_description
1 polymer ?
#
loop_
_entity_poly.entity_id
_entity_poly.type
_entity_poly.pdbx_seq_one_letter_code
_entity_poly.pdbx_strand_id
1 'polypeptide(L)' 'MSLISTATLTYDTLRFAEFEDFPETSEPVWILGRKYSIFTEKDEILSDVASRLWFTYRKNFAAIGKYPILLQLGPWRH' A
#
# COMPACT_ATOMS: atom_id res chain seq x y z
N MET A 1 31.17 -2.35 0.44
CA MET A 1 30.31 -2.63 -0.73
C MET A 1 29.08 -3.36 -0.22
N SER A 2 28.02 -2.62 0.11
CA SER A 2 26.82 -3.17 0.76
C SER A 2 25.99 -3.94 -0.27
N LEU A 3 25.84 -5.25 -0.07
CA LEU A 3 24.89 -6.08 -0.80
C LEU A 3 23.46 -5.69 -0.36
N ILE A 4 22.95 -4.60 -0.92
CA ILE A 4 21.53 -4.29 -0.83
C ILE A 4 20.84 -5.30 -1.76
N SER A 5 20.19 -6.31 -1.18
CA SER A 5 19.47 -7.34 -1.93
C SER A 5 18.37 -6.69 -2.76
N THR A 6 18.46 -6.80 -4.08
CA THR A 6 17.49 -6.32 -5.07
C THR A 6 16.07 -6.84 -4.81
N ALA A 7 15.92 -7.95 -4.09
CA ALA A 7 14.64 -8.55 -3.70
C ALA A 7 13.84 -7.74 -2.65
N THR A 8 14.46 -6.77 -1.94
CA THR A 8 13.75 -5.96 -0.94
C THR A 8 13.12 -4.68 -1.48
N LEU A 9 13.40 -4.32 -2.75
CA LEU A 9 12.85 -3.13 -3.40
C LEU A 9 11.65 -3.42 -4.32
N THR A 10 11.34 -4.69 -4.59
CA THR A 10 10.26 -5.09 -5.51
C THR A 10 8.84 -4.97 -4.92
N TYR A 11 8.70 -4.74 -3.61
CA TYR A 11 7.40 -4.64 -2.93
C TYR A 11 6.85 -3.20 -2.83
N ASP A 12 7.62 -2.19 -3.26
CA ASP A 12 7.20 -0.78 -3.24
C ASP A 12 6.70 -0.35 -4.64
N THR A 13 5.72 -1.09 -5.18
CA THR A 13 5.14 -0.83 -6.51
C THR A 13 4.38 0.51 -6.57
N LEU A 14 3.85 0.97 -5.43
CA LEU A 14 3.19 2.27 -5.28
C LEU A 14 4.13 3.47 -5.53
N ARG A 15 5.45 3.31 -5.37
CA ARG A 15 6.43 4.37 -5.64
C ARG A 15 6.60 4.67 -7.12
N PHE A 16 6.26 3.72 -8.00
CA PHE A 16 6.43 3.84 -9.45
C PHE A 16 5.11 3.72 -10.22
N ALA A 17 3.97 3.62 -9.52
CA ALA A 17 2.67 3.69 -10.16
C ALA A 17 2.42 5.13 -10.61
N GLU A 18 2.12 5.31 -11.90
CA GLU A 18 1.54 6.56 -12.39
C GLU A 18 0.13 6.66 -11.80
N PHE A 19 -0.13 7.73 -11.05
CA PHE A 19 -1.44 7.98 -10.49
C PHE A 19 -2.27 8.71 -11.55
N GLU A 20 -3.10 7.98 -12.28
CA GLU A 20 -4.14 8.60 -13.11
C GLU A 20 -5.25 9.15 -12.21
N ASP A 21 -5.73 10.35 -12.56
CA ASP A 21 -6.94 10.93 -11.98
C ASP A 21 -8.16 10.05 -12.31
N PHE A 22 -9.24 10.22 -11.53
CA PHE A 22 -10.50 9.53 -11.82
C PHE A 22 -10.96 9.79 -13.26
N PRO A 23 -11.42 8.76 -13.99
CA PRO A 23 -11.94 8.96 -15.32
C PRO A 23 -13.22 9.80 -15.26
N GLU A 24 -13.35 10.78 -16.16
CA GLU A 24 -14.53 11.65 -16.25
C GLU A 24 -15.70 10.92 -16.93
N THR A 25 -16.32 9.99 -16.21
CA THR A 25 -17.48 9.23 -16.69
C THR A 25 -18.73 9.56 -15.90
N SER A 26 -19.90 9.34 -16.50
CA SER A 26 -21.20 9.43 -15.81
C SER A 26 -21.51 8.23 -14.93
N GLU A 27 -20.58 7.28 -14.84
CA GLU A 27 -20.74 6.13 -13.97
C GLU A 27 -20.53 6.53 -12.51
N PRO A 28 -21.38 6.04 -11.60
CA PRO A 28 -21.26 6.38 -10.20
C PRO A 28 -20.09 5.66 -9.54
N VAL A 29 -19.36 6.39 -8.69
CA VAL A 29 -18.30 5.83 -7.85
C VAL A 29 -18.92 5.28 -6.56
N TRP A 30 -18.54 4.07 -6.16
CA TRP A 30 -19.03 3.43 -4.94
C TRP A 30 -17.91 3.25 -3.92
N ILE A 31 -18.07 3.81 -2.72
CA ILE A 31 -17.12 3.67 -1.60
C ILE A 31 -17.88 3.10 -0.40
N LEU A 32 -17.56 1.86 -0.01
CA LEU A 32 -18.14 1.15 1.13
C LEU A 32 -19.68 1.29 1.26
N GLY A 33 -20.40 1.16 0.14
CA GLY A 33 -21.86 1.22 0.09
C GLY A 33 -22.46 2.62 -0.09
N ARG A 34 -21.64 3.67 -0.14
CA ARG A 34 -22.05 5.03 -0.53
C ARG A 34 -21.80 5.26 -2.01
N LYS A 35 -22.70 5.98 -2.66
CA LYS A 35 -22.68 6.29 -4.10
C LYS A 35 -22.33 7.77 -4.29
N TYR A 36 -21.43 8.05 -5.22
CA TYR A 36 -20.96 9.39 -5.56
C TYR A 36 -20.94 9.60 -7.08
N SER A 37 -21.05 10.86 -7.50
CA SER A 37 -20.89 11.34 -8.86
C SER A 37 -19.55 12.05 -9.00
N ILE A 38 -18.70 11.60 -9.92
CA ILE A 38 -17.35 12.18 -10.09
C ILE A 38 -17.38 13.65 -10.53
N PHE A 39 -18.44 14.08 -11.23
CA PHE A 39 -18.56 15.45 -11.76
C PHE A 39 -18.89 16.48 -10.68
N THR A 40 -19.59 16.06 -9.62
CA THR A 40 -20.16 16.98 -8.62
C THR A 40 -19.58 16.77 -7.24
N GLU A 41 -19.15 15.55 -6.92
CA GLU A 41 -18.78 15.13 -5.57
C GLU A 41 -17.32 14.66 -5.50
N LYS A 42 -16.45 15.13 -6.42
CA LYS A 42 -15.03 14.75 -6.47
C LYS A 42 -14.32 14.98 -5.14
N ASP A 43 -14.55 16.13 -4.51
CA ASP A 43 -13.93 16.46 -3.22
C ASP A 43 -14.42 15.56 -2.09
N GLU A 44 -15.69 15.13 -2.12
CA GLU A 44 -16.27 14.22 -1.13
C GLU A 44 -15.72 12.80 -1.28
N ILE A 45 -15.53 12.34 -2.53
CA ILE A 45 -14.87 11.06 -2.85
C ILE A 45 -13.46 11.06 -2.27
N LEU A 46 -12.68 12.11 -2.53
CA LEU A 46 -11.31 12.23 -2.04
C LEU A 46 -11.28 12.29 -0.50
N SER A 47 -12.20 13.03 0.11
CA SER A 47 -12.32 13.13 1.56
C SER A 47 -12.68 11.79 2.21
N ASP A 48 -13.63 11.03 1.65
CA ASP A 48 -14.01 9.71 2.16
C ASP A 48 -12.80 8.76 2.11
N VAL A 49 -12.14 8.65 0.96
CA VAL A 49 -10.95 7.78 0.81
C VAL A 49 -9.84 8.19 1.78
N ALA A 50 -9.51 9.48 1.87
CA ALA A 50 -8.44 9.99 2.73
C ALA A 50 -8.78 9.88 4.23
N SER A 51 -10.06 9.88 4.60
CA SER A 51 -10.50 9.68 5.99
C SER A 51 -10.29 8.27 6.51
N ARG A 52 -10.03 7.28 5.61
CA ARG A 52 -9.88 5.89 6.00
C ARG A 52 -8.48 5.60 6.54
N LEU A 53 -8.43 4.66 7.49
CA LEU A 53 -7.17 4.18 8.02
C LEU A 53 -6.40 3.39 6.94
N TRP A 54 -5.34 4.00 6.43
CA TRP A 54 -4.43 3.36 5.47
C TRP A 54 -3.16 2.90 6.17
N PHE A 55 -3.01 1.58 6.29
CA PHE A 55 -1.79 0.96 6.81
C PHE A 55 -0.91 0.49 5.65
N THR A 56 0.27 1.08 5.55
CA THR A 56 1.33 0.65 4.63
C THR A 56 2.41 -0.11 5.38
N TYR A 57 3.26 -0.83 4.64
CA TYR A 57 4.42 -1.47 5.23
C TYR A 57 5.30 -0.45 5.96
N ARG A 58 5.61 -0.73 7.22
CA ARG A 58 6.51 0.07 8.04
C ARG A 58 7.83 -0.67 8.20
N LYS A 59 8.93 0.08 8.28
CA LYS A 59 10.26 -0.43 8.66
C LYS A 59 10.67 0.21 9.98
N ASN A 60 11.66 -0.37 10.66
CA ASN A 60 12.20 0.12 11.94
C ASN A 60 11.21 0.08 13.12
N PHE A 61 10.24 -0.84 13.10
CA PHE A 61 9.40 -1.14 14.27
C PHE A 61 10.02 -2.27 15.11
N ALA A 62 9.60 -2.41 16.36
CA ALA A 62 10.08 -3.47 17.23
C ALA A 62 9.87 -4.85 16.59
N ALA A 63 10.84 -5.75 16.72
CA ALA A 63 10.70 -7.11 16.21
C ALA A 63 9.41 -7.75 16.75
N ILE A 64 8.61 -8.33 15.87
CA ILE A 64 7.41 -9.07 16.29
C ILE A 64 7.90 -10.41 16.84
N GLY A 65 7.93 -10.51 18.17
CA GLY A 65 8.43 -11.67 18.91
C GLY A 65 9.86 -11.51 19.43
N LYS A 66 10.26 -12.41 20.35
CA LYS A 66 11.60 -12.40 20.97
C LYS A 66 12.75 -12.69 20.00
N TYR A 67 12.43 -13.11 18.78
CA TYR A 67 13.41 -13.39 17.76
C TYR A 67 13.24 -12.36 16.63
N PRO A 68 14.27 -11.54 16.33
CA PRO A 68 14.27 -10.82 15.07
C PRO A 68 14.10 -11.84 13.94
N ILE A 69 13.45 -11.46 12.85
CA ILE A 69 13.14 -12.25 11.63
C ILE A 69 14.40 -12.83 10.90
N LEU A 70 15.52 -12.99 11.59
CA LEU A 70 16.80 -13.50 11.09
C LEU A 70 16.92 -15.04 11.04
N LEU A 71 15.85 -15.80 10.90
CA LEU A 71 15.96 -17.25 10.71
C LEU A 71 14.90 -17.78 9.73
N GLN A 72 15.08 -17.46 8.44
CA GLN A 72 14.64 -18.34 7.36
C GLN A 72 15.82 -18.82 6.49
N LEU A 73 16.98 -19.00 7.11
CA LEU A 73 18.00 -19.91 6.61
C LEU A 73 17.96 -21.15 7.52
N GLY A 74 17.13 -22.12 7.11
CA GLY A 74 17.11 -23.44 7.73
C GLY A 74 18.45 -24.15 7.54
N PRO A 75 18.82 -25.06 8.46
CA PRO A 75 20.12 -25.70 8.47
C PRO A 75 20.15 -26.85 7.46
N TRP A 76 20.74 -26.64 6.29
CA TRP A 76 21.29 -27.76 5.53
C TRP A 76 22.60 -28.18 6.18
N ARG A 77 22.49 -28.91 7.29
CA ARG A 77 23.50 -29.91 7.67
C ARG A 77 23.08 -31.22 7.03
N HIS A 78 23.81 -31.65 6.00
CA HIS A 78 24.32 -33.01 5.79
C HIS A 78 25.38 -32.95 4.70
#